data_AF-Q62586-F1
#
_entry.id   AF-Q62586-F1
#
_cell.length_a   1.000
_cell.length_b   1.000
_cell.length_c   1.000
_cell.angle_alpha   90.00
_cell.angle_beta   90.00
_cell.angle_gamma   90.00
#
_symmetry.space_group_name_H-M   'P 1'
#
loop_
_entity.id
_entity.type
_entity.pdbx_description
1 polymer ?
#
loop_
_entity_poly.entity_id
_entity_poly.type
_entity_poly.pdbx_seq_one_letter_code
_entity_poly.pdbx_strand_id
1 'polypeptide(L)' 'LLAVYPWTQRFFDSFGDLSSASAIMGNAKVKAHGKKVIDSFSEGLKHLDNLKGTFASLSELHCDKLHVDPENF' A
#
# COMPACT_ATOMS: atom_id res chain seq x y z
N LEU A 1 9.52 -1.06 -1.68
CA LEU A 1 8.72 -2.22 -1.24
C LEU A 1 8.79 -3.37 -2.24
N LEU A 2 8.03 -3.35 -3.34
CA LEU A 2 7.83 -4.52 -4.22
C LEU A 2 9.11 -5.13 -4.84
N ALA A 3 10.17 -4.33 -5.07
CA ALA A 3 11.45 -4.83 -5.59
C ALA A 3 12.41 -5.32 -4.49
N VAL A 4 12.30 -4.76 -3.27
CA VAL A 4 13.21 -5.04 -2.14
C VAL A 4 12.67 -6.18 -1.26
N TYR A 5 11.35 -6.29 -1.17
CA TYR A 5 10.63 -7.31 -0.40
C TYR A 5 9.65 -8.05 -1.33
N PRO A 6 10.12 -8.97 -2.18
CA PRO A 6 9.31 -9.55 -3.26
C PRO A 6 8.07 -10.32 -2.77
N TRP A 7 8.09 -10.85 -1.55
CA TRP A 7 6.92 -11.53 -0.96
C TRP A 7 5.70 -10.61 -0.83
N THR A 8 5.90 -9.29 -0.80
CA THR A 8 4.79 -8.32 -0.77
C THR A 8 4.01 -8.25 -2.08
N GLN A 9 4.56 -8.78 -3.19
CA GLN A 9 3.89 -8.78 -4.48
C GLN A 9 2.60 -9.61 -4.48
N ARG A 10 2.47 -10.62 -3.59
CA ARG A 10 1.26 -11.46 -3.44
C ARG A 10 -0.04 -10.68 -3.17
N PHE A 11 0.08 -9.46 -2.63
CA PHE A 11 -1.06 -8.60 -2.35
C PHE A 11 -1.51 -7.80 -3.59
N PHE A 12 -0.76 -7.89 -4.69
CA PHE A 12 -0.91 -7.05 -5.88
C PHE A 12 -1.05 -7.87 -7.17
N ASP A 13 -1.56 -9.11 -7.10
CA ASP A 13 -1.74 -10.00 -8.28
C ASP A 13 -2.53 -9.32 -9.42
N SER A 14 -3.48 -8.45 -9.08
CA SER A 14 -4.27 -7.68 -10.06
C SER A 14 -3.47 -6.59 -10.81
N PHE A 15 -2.22 -6.33 -10.42
CA PHE A 15 -1.40 -5.27 -11.01
C PHE A 15 -0.68 -5.72 -12.29
N GLY A 16 -0.72 -7.02 -12.62
CA GLY A 16 -0.07 -7.56 -13.81
C GLY A 16 1.40 -7.90 -13.54
N ASP A 17 2.27 -7.67 -14.52
CA ASP A 17 3.68 -8.04 -14.41
C ASP A 17 4.42 -7.20 -13.35
N LEU A 18 5.00 -7.91 -12.37
CA LEU A 18 5.85 -7.40 -11.29
C LEU A 18 7.17 -8.21 -11.19
N SER A 19 7.48 -9.03 -12.19
CA SER A 19 8.57 -10.03 -12.15
C SER A 19 9.99 -9.43 -12.10
N SER A 20 10.15 -8.16 -12.43
CA SER A 20 11.44 -7.46 -12.43
C SER A 20 11.32 -6.03 -11.91
N ALA A 21 12.45 -5.45 -11.48
CA ALA A 21 12.48 -4.05 -11.04
C ALA A 21 11.99 -3.08 -12.13
N SER A 22 12.34 -3.33 -13.40
CA SER A 22 11.88 -2.51 -14.53
C SER A 22 10.36 -2.66 -14.74
N ALA A 23 9.81 -3.88 -14.66
CA ALA A 23 8.38 -4.12 -14.75
C ALA A 23 7.62 -3.38 -13.63
N ILE A 24 8.09 -3.49 -12.38
CA ILE A 24 7.51 -2.79 -11.23
C ILE A 24 7.53 -1.27 -11.43
N MET A 25 8.68 -0.70 -11.82
CA MET A 25 8.83 0.74 -12.01
C MET A 25 8.04 1.29 -13.21
N GLY A 26 7.86 0.47 -14.25
CA GLY A 26 7.06 0.80 -15.42
C GLY A 26 5.55 0.68 -15.20
N ASN A 27 5.11 -0.08 -14.19
CA ASN A 27 3.72 -0.47 -14.02
C ASN A 27 2.83 0.72 -13.59
N ALA A 28 1.83 1.03 -14.43
CA ALA A 28 0.91 2.14 -14.21
C ALA A 28 0.03 1.95 -12.94
N LYS A 29 -0.36 0.72 -12.62
CA LYS A 29 -1.16 0.42 -11.42
C LYS A 29 -0.33 0.59 -10.14
N VAL A 30 0.95 0.19 -10.17
CA VAL A 30 1.89 0.46 -9.07
C VAL A 30 2.01 1.96 -8.82
N LYS A 31 2.20 2.77 -9.88
CA LYS A 31 2.29 4.23 -9.75
C LYS A 31 1.00 4.85 -9.19
N ALA A 32 -0.16 4.44 -9.71
CA ALA A 32 -1.45 4.93 -9.24
C ALA A 32 -1.70 4.57 -7.77
N HIS A 33 -1.35 3.34 -7.37
CA HIS A 33 -1.47 2.91 -5.97
C HIS A 33 -0.49 3.65 -5.06
N GLY A 34 0.76 3.85 -5.49
CA GLY A 34 1.74 4.64 -4.75
C GLY A 34 1.26 6.07 -4.49
N LYS A 35 0.60 6.70 -5.46
CA LYS A 35 -0.06 8.00 -5.25
C LYS A 35 -1.12 7.92 -4.15
N LYS A 36 -2.01 6.91 -4.18
CA LYS A 36 -3.06 6.72 -3.17
C LYS A 36 -2.47 6.55 -1.76
N VAL A 37 -1.35 5.83 -1.61
CA VAL A 37 -0.65 5.67 -0.33
C VAL A 37 -0.14 7.02 0.20
N ILE A 38 0.54 7.80 -0.65
CA ILE A 38 1.09 9.11 -0.27
C ILE A 38 -0.03 10.11 0.05
N ASP A 39 -1.12 10.11 -0.72
CA ASP A 39 -2.28 10.97 -0.45
C ASP A 39 -2.89 10.65 0.92
N SER A 40 -3.06 9.35 1.24
CA SER A 40 -3.57 8.91 2.54
C SER A 40 -2.63 9.29 3.69
N PHE A 41 -1.32 9.18 3.49
CA PHE A 41 -0.34 9.60 4.49
C PHE A 41 -0.39 11.12 4.72
N SER A 42 -0.52 11.89 3.64
CA SER A 42 -0.67 13.35 3.69
C SER A 42 -1.95 13.77 4.43
N GLU A 43 -3.02 12.98 4.32
CA GLU A 43 -4.24 13.20 5.10
C GLU A 43 -4.01 12.95 6.59
N GLY A 44 -3.29 11.88 6.95
CA GLY A 44 -2.88 11.63 8.34
C GLY A 44 -2.10 12.80 8.94
N LEU A 45 -1.20 13.43 8.17
CA LEU A 45 -0.43 14.60 8.63
C LEU A 45 -1.31 15.82 8.96
N LYS A 46 -2.54 15.92 8.44
CA LYS A 46 -3.49 16.98 8.79
C LYS A 46 -4.26 16.70 10.08
N HIS A 47 -4.21 15.46 10.58
CA HIS A 47 -4.99 14.95 11.71
C HIS A 47 -4.07 14.24 12.73
N LEU A 48 -2.92 14.85 13.03
CA LEU A 48 -1.90 14.25 13.90
C LEU A 48 -2.42 13.97 15.33
N ASP A 49 -3.38 14.77 15.80
CA ASP A 49 -4.05 14.59 17.09
C ASP A 49 -5.03 13.41 17.10
N ASN A 50 -5.47 12.93 15.93
CA ASN A 50 -6.45 11.85 15.79
C ASN A 50 -6.12 10.84 14.67
N LEU A 51 -4.85 10.41 14.57
CA LEU A 51 -4.43 9.42 13.56
C LEU A 51 -5.24 8.13 13.61
N LYS A 52 -5.59 7.66 14.82
CA LYS A 52 -6.38 6.43 15.00
C LYS A 52 -7.76 6.56 14.36
N GLY A 53 -8.45 7.68 14.55
CA GLY A 53 -9.74 7.94 13.92
C GLY A 53 -9.61 8.05 12.40
N THR A 54 -8.63 8.82 11.94
CA THR A 54 -8.38 9.07 10.50
C THR A 54 -8.08 7.78 9.73
N PHE A 55 -7.33 6.85 10.31
CA PHE A 55 -6.99 5.58 9.66
C PHE A 55 -7.87 4.39 10.06
N ALA A 56 -8.96 4.58 10.82
CA ALA A 56 -9.79 3.46 11.29
C ALA A 56 -10.31 2.57 10.14
N SER A 57 -10.91 3.15 9.11
CA SER A 57 -11.40 2.39 7.94
C SER A 57 -10.26 1.76 7.13
N LEU A 58 -9.09 2.41 7.11
CA LEU A 58 -7.91 1.88 6.42
C LEU A 58 -7.35 0.66 7.16
N SER A 59 -7.32 0.74 8.49
CA SER A 59 -6.91 -0.34 9.39
C SER A 59 -7.84 -1.55 9.25
N GLU A 60 -9.16 -1.35 9.29
CA GLU A 60 -10.16 -2.41 9.06
C GLU A 60 -9.97 -3.07 7.69
N LEU A 61 -9.77 -2.28 6.63
CA LEU A 61 -9.51 -2.81 5.30
C LEU A 61 -8.26 -3.70 5.26
N HIS A 62 -7.14 -3.25 5.82
CA HIS A 62 -5.89 -4.00 5.74
C HIS A 62 -5.86 -5.22 6.67
N CYS A 63 -6.51 -5.13 7.84
CA CYS A 63 -6.60 -6.22 8.80
C CYS A 63 -7.65 -7.27 8.37
N ASP A 64 -8.91 -6.87 8.21
CA ASP A 64 -10.03 -7.81 8.18
C ASP A 64 -10.36 -8.31 6.76
N LYS A 65 -10.03 -7.51 5.73
CA LYS A 65 -10.32 -7.87 4.34
C LYS A 65 -9.07 -8.37 3.63
N LEU A 66 -7.97 -7.64 3.76
CA LEU A 66 -6.72 -7.96 3.05
C LEU A 66 -5.78 -8.87 3.85
N HIS A 67 -6.00 -9.01 5.16
CA HIS A 67 -5.18 -9.85 6.05
C HIS A 67 -3.67 -9.58 5.89
N VAL A 68 -3.30 -8.30 5.79
CA VAL A 68 -1.91 -7.88 5.67
C VAL A 68 -1.24 -8.04 7.03
N ASP A 69 -0.15 -8.81 7.05
CA ASP A 69 0.66 -8.96 8.25
C ASP A 69 1.26 -7.60 8.66
N PRO A 70 1.15 -7.20 9.94
CA PRO A 70 1.67 -5.94 10.44
C PRO A 70 3.13 -5.63 10.09
N GLU A 71 3.97 -6.65 9.87
CA GLU A 71 5.37 -6.47 9.43
C GLU A 71 5.51 -5.84 8.04
N ASN A 72 4.42 -5.72 7.26
CA ASN A 72 4.43 -5.13 5.92
C ASN A 72 3.96 -3.66 5.86
N PHE A 73 3.65 -3.02 7.00
CA PHE A 73 3.40 -1.58 7.08
C PHE A 73 4.69 -0.79 7.26
#